data_AF-A0A7L4M2N9-F1
#
_entry.id   AF-A0A7L4M2N9-F1
#
_cell.length_a   1.000
_cell.length_b   1.000
_cell.length_c   1.000
_cell.angle_alpha   90.00
_cell.angle_beta   90.00
_cell.angle_gamma   90.00
#
_symmetry.space_group_name_H-M   'P 1'
#
loop_
_entity.id
_entity.type
_entity.pdbx_description
1 polymer ?
#
loop_
_entity_poly.entity_id
_entity_poly.type
_entity_poly.pdbx_seq_one_letter_code
_entity_poly.pdbx_strand_id
1 'polypeptide(L)'
;MAAGERQCRDYLERHRIPELLHRLGALLLYHRPERPREFLMQALEGVKAGKRAEGEYPCLMDEANLAAMFQLLDPVGQGHITAAQHREALKTLGLSTEDLQFGDNANITLDMFKEEV
;
A
#
# COMPACT_ATOMS: atom_id res chain seq x y z
N MET A 1 -30.74 -6.09 10.53
CA MET A 1 -29.52 -6.18 11.36
C MET A 1 -29.85 -5.66 12.74
N ALA A 2 -29.47 -6.39 13.79
CA ALA A 2 -29.67 -5.94 15.17
C ALA A 2 -28.81 -4.69 15.44
N ALA A 3 -29.26 -3.78 16.31
CA ALA A 3 -28.56 -2.52 16.56
C ALA A 3 -27.07 -2.71 16.96
N GLY A 4 -26.76 -3.77 17.71
CA GLY A 4 -25.39 -4.12 18.10
C GLY A 4 -24.50 -4.57 16.93
N GLU A 5 -25.04 -5.27 15.93
CA GLU A 5 -24.28 -5.68 14.74
C GLU A 5 -23.84 -4.48 13.92
N ARG A 6 -24.73 -3.49 13.78
CA ARG A 6 -24.44 -2.26 13.05
C ARG A 6 -23.36 -1.43 13.74
N GLN A 7 -23.48 -1.24 15.05
CA GLN A 7 -22.49 -0.51 15.83
C GLN A 7 -21.10 -1.16 15.80
N CYS A 8 -21.04 -2.50 15.83
CA CYS A 8 -19.78 -3.23 15.69
C CYS A 8 -19.14 -3.03 14.31
N ARG A 9 -19.95 -3.13 13.25
CA ARG A 9 -19.49 -2.90 11.88
C ARG A 9 -18.94 -1.49 11.69
N ASP A 10 -19.69 -0.48 12.14
CA ASP A 10 -19.29 0.91 12.03
C ASP A 10 -17.94 1.17 12.75
N TYR A 11 -17.73 0.53 13.90
CA TYR A 11 -16.44 0.60 14.62
C TYR A 11 -15.30 -0.02 13.81
N LEU A 12 -15.49 -1.23 13.27
CA LEU A 12 -14.46 -1.94 12.50
C LEU A 12 -14.06 -1.15 11.24
N GLU A 13 -15.04 -0.62 10.51
CA GLU A 13 -14.82 0.19 9.31
C GLU A 13 -14.13 1.52 9.64
N ARG A 14 -14.64 2.25 10.65
CA ARG A 14 -14.05 3.53 11.08
C ARG A 14 -12.59 3.41 11.48
N HIS A 15 -12.22 2.30 12.11
CA HIS A 15 -10.86 2.05 12.57
C HIS A 15 -10.00 1.25 11.56
N ARG A 16 -10.54 0.94 10.38
CA ARG A 16 -9.89 0.15 9.32
C ARG A 16 -9.30 -1.17 9.83
N ILE A 17 -10.03 -1.84 10.72
CA ILE A 17 -9.61 -3.11 11.32
C ILE A 17 -9.57 -4.24 10.28
N PRO A 18 -10.54 -4.37 9.35
CA PRO A 18 -10.47 -5.37 8.29
C PRO A 18 -9.20 -5.27 7.44
N GLU A 19 -8.80 -4.06 7.06
CA GLU A 19 -7.62 -3.76 6.26
C GLU A 19 -6.34 -4.10 7.03
N LEU A 20 -6.29 -3.77 8.32
CA LEU A 20 -5.19 -4.17 9.19
C LEU A 20 -5.04 -5.70 9.24
N LEU A 21 -6.14 -6.42 9.45
CA LEU A 21 -6.12 -7.89 9.48
C LEU A 21 -5.69 -8.49 8.14
N HIS A 22 -6.19 -7.94 7.03
CA HIS A 22 -5.79 -8.35 5.69
C HIS A 22 -4.27 -8.21 5.49
N ARG A 23 -3.71 -7.07 5.89
CA ARG A 23 -2.26 -6.81 5.79
C ARG A 23 -1.43 -7.74 6.66
N LEU A 24 -1.84 -7.97 7.91
CA LEU A 24 -1.18 -8.93 8.79
C LEU A 24 -1.21 -10.35 8.20
N GLY A 25 -2.32 -10.74 7.59
CA GLY A 25 -2.44 -11.99 6.84
C GLY A 25 -1.47 -12.08 5.67
N ALA A 26 -1.38 -11.02 4.85
CA ALA A 26 -0.45 -10.95 3.74
C ALA A 26 1.02 -11.08 4.20
N LEU A 27 1.40 -10.38 5.27
CA LEU A 27 2.74 -10.46 5.86
C LEU A 27 3.09 -11.89 6.30
N LEU A 28 2.16 -12.61 6.92
CA LEU A 28 2.39 -14.02 7.32
C LEU A 28 2.56 -14.94 6.11
N LEU A 29 1.73 -14.77 5.08
CA LEU A 29 1.78 -15.62 3.88
C LEU A 29 3.07 -15.42 3.08
N TYR A 30 3.56 -14.18 3.05
CA TYR A 30 4.79 -13.80 2.38
C TYR A 30 6.03 -14.26 3.15
N HIS A 31 6.18 -13.84 4.40
CA HIS A 31 7.41 -14.10 5.17
C HIS A 31 7.48 -15.50 5.78
N ARG A 32 6.34 -16.18 5.99
CA ARG A 32 6.23 -17.52 6.58
C ARG A 32 7.15 -17.72 7.80
N PRO A 33 7.08 -16.84 8.82
CA PRO A 33 8.00 -16.88 9.96
C PRO A 33 7.79 -18.13 10.82
N GLU A 34 8.88 -18.65 11.39
CA GLU A 34 8.82 -19.79 12.33
C GLU A 34 8.01 -19.48 13.60
N ARG A 35 8.02 -18.20 14.03
CA ARG A 35 7.34 -17.71 15.23
C ARG A 35 6.29 -16.65 14.85
N PRO A 36 5.12 -17.06 14.30
CA PRO A 36 4.16 -16.14 13.71
C PRO A 36 3.56 -15.15 14.70
N ARG A 37 3.37 -15.54 15.97
CA ARG A 37 2.83 -14.63 16.99
C ARG A 37 3.78 -13.47 17.29
N GLU A 38 5.05 -13.76 17.49
CA GLU A 38 6.07 -12.73 17.77
C GLU A 38 6.26 -11.81 16.58
N PHE A 39 6.30 -12.37 15.38
CA PHE A 39 6.35 -11.59 14.15
C PHE A 39 5.16 -10.62 14.03
N LEU A 40 3.93 -11.08 14.30
CA LEU A 40 2.74 -10.22 14.30
C LEU A 40 2.79 -9.13 15.39
N MET A 41 3.32 -9.44 16.57
CA MET A 41 3.50 -8.45 17.64
C MET A 41 4.42 -7.32 17.17
N GLN A 42 5.57 -7.65 16.57
CA GLN A 42 6.50 -6.66 16.02
C GLN A 42 5.86 -5.84 14.89
N ALA A 43 5.12 -6.50 13.98
CA ALA A 43 4.40 -5.80 12.92
C ALA A 43 3.36 -4.81 13.48
N LEU A 44 2.62 -5.19 14.52
CA LEU A 44 1.65 -4.33 15.20
C LEU A 44 2.32 -3.17 15.95
N GLU A 45 3.50 -3.40 16.54
CA GLU A 45 4.30 -2.34 17.16
C GLU A 45 4.75 -1.31 16.11
N GLY A 46 5.20 -1.75 14.94
CA GLY A 46 5.53 -0.86 13.81
C GLY A 46 4.31 -0.06 13.33
N VAL A 47 3.14 -0.70 13.18
CA VAL A 47 1.88 -0.02 12.85
C VAL A 47 1.53 1.06 13.90
N LYS A 48 1.73 0.76 15.18
CA LYS A 48 1.46 1.69 16.28
C LYS A 48 2.40 2.89 16.27
N ALA A 49 3.69 2.67 16.01
CA ALA A 49 4.69 3.74 15.88
C ALA A 49 4.41 4.62 14.66
N GLY A 50 4.14 4.01 13.49
CA GLY A 50 3.78 4.74 12.26
C GLY A 50 2.52 5.59 12.41
N LYS A 51 1.49 5.12 13.14
CA LYS A 51 0.29 5.93 13.46
C LYS A 51 0.59 7.20 14.29
N ARG A 52 1.73 7.25 14.98
CA ARG A 52 2.19 8.41 15.76
C ARG A 52 3.21 9.26 15.01
N ALA A 53 3.50 8.93 13.75
CA ALA A 53 4.65 9.45 13.00
C ALA A 53 6.01 9.19 13.68
N GLU A 54 6.09 8.14 14.51
CA GLU A 54 7.28 7.78 15.31
C GLU A 54 8.03 6.57 14.73
N GLY A 55 7.86 6.25 13.45
CA GLY A 55 8.56 5.14 12.79
C GLY A 55 7.97 4.75 11.45
N GLU A 56 8.57 3.73 10.83
CA GLU A 56 8.13 3.22 9.53
C GLU A 56 6.90 2.31 9.66
N TYR A 57 5.95 2.52 8.75
CA TYR A 57 4.77 1.67 8.63
C TYR A 57 5.15 0.38 7.88
N PRO A 58 4.90 -0.83 8.42
CA PRO A 58 5.50 -2.06 7.88
C PRO A 58 5.02 -2.40 6.48
N CYS A 59 5.78 -2.03 5.44
CA CYS A 59 5.43 -2.21 4.03
C CYS A 59 5.85 -3.58 3.50
N LEU A 60 5.10 -4.09 2.51
CA LEU A 60 5.49 -5.29 1.75
C LEU A 60 6.37 -4.97 0.55
N MET A 61 6.26 -3.74 0.02
CA MET A 61 7.00 -3.27 -1.14
C MET A 61 8.18 -2.42 -0.66
N ASP A 62 9.38 -2.83 -1.03
CA ASP A 62 10.58 -2.03 -0.88
C ASP A 62 10.88 -1.21 -2.15
N GLU A 63 11.92 -0.38 -2.10
CA GLU A 63 12.32 0.43 -3.25
C GLU A 63 12.65 -0.40 -4.50
N ALA A 64 13.17 -1.61 -4.32
CA ALA A 64 13.49 -2.49 -5.44
C ALA A 64 12.23 -3.03 -6.11
N ASN A 65 11.18 -3.33 -5.33
CA ASN A 65 9.87 -3.70 -5.86
C ASN A 65 9.25 -2.55 -6.65
N LEU A 66 9.29 -1.33 -6.11
CA LEU A 66 8.79 -0.13 -6.80
C LEU A 66 9.55 0.16 -8.09
N ALA A 67 10.89 0.05 -8.07
CA ALA A 67 11.71 0.22 -9.25
C ALA A 67 11.42 -0.84 -10.33
N ALA A 68 11.26 -2.10 -9.93
CA ALA A 68 10.91 -3.18 -10.86
C ALA A 68 9.51 -2.95 -11.49
N MET A 69 8.55 -2.49 -10.69
CA MET A 69 7.21 -2.16 -11.19
C MET A 69 7.23 -1.00 -12.17
N PHE A 70 7.99 0.05 -11.89
CA PHE A 70 8.16 1.15 -12.83
C PHE A 70 8.79 0.69 -14.14
N GLN A 71 9.81 -0.17 -14.09
CA GLN A 71 10.42 -0.74 -15.29
C GLN A 71 9.44 -1.58 -16.13
N LEU A 72 8.48 -2.27 -15.50
CA LEU A 72 7.42 -2.98 -16.23
C LEU A 72 6.47 -2.01 -16.97
N LEU A 73 6.32 -0.79 -16.47
CA LEU A 73 5.47 0.26 -17.06
C LEU A 73 6.20 1.10 -18.12
N ASP A 74 7.54 1.11 -18.07
CA ASP A 74 8.43 1.72 -19.07
C ASP A 74 9.23 0.64 -19.84
N PRO A 75 8.57 -0.17 -20.69
CA PRO A 75 9.22 -1.29 -21.38
C PRO A 75 10.29 -0.85 -22.39
N VAL A 76 10.29 0.41 -22.79
CA VAL A 76 11.24 0.99 -23.76
C VAL A 76 12.42 1.66 -23.05
N GLY A 77 12.36 1.82 -21.73
CA GLY A 77 13.44 2.44 -20.94
C GLY A 77 13.59 3.94 -21.21
N GLN A 78 12.49 4.64 -21.46
CA GLN A 78 12.46 6.08 -21.71
C GLN A 78 12.72 6.92 -20.45
N GLY A 79 12.71 6.30 -19.27
CA GLY A 79 12.89 6.94 -17.96
C GLY A 79 11.64 7.65 -17.43
N HIS A 80 10.51 7.51 -18.11
CA HIS A 80 9.24 8.11 -17.73
C HIS A 80 8.05 7.30 -18.27
N ILE A 81 6.93 7.40 -17.56
CA ILE A 81 5.63 6.88 -18.00
C ILE A 81 4.62 8.02 -18.13
N THR A 82 3.61 7.85 -18.97
CA THR A 82 2.52 8.85 -19.10
C THR A 82 1.60 8.81 -17.89
N ALA A 83 0.91 9.92 -17.62
CA ALA A 83 -0.15 10.00 -16.59
C ALA A 83 -1.21 8.89 -16.75
N ALA A 84 -1.56 8.52 -17.98
CA ALA A 84 -2.50 7.45 -18.25
C ALA A 84 -1.96 6.07 -17.83
N GLN A 85 -0.70 5.76 -18.16
CA GLN A 85 -0.02 4.53 -17.73
C GLN A 85 0.11 4.46 -16.21
N HIS A 86 0.44 5.59 -15.57
CA HIS A 86 0.53 5.68 -14.12
C HIS A 86 -0.81 5.39 -13.43
N ARG A 87 -1.90 6.04 -13.88
CA ARG A 87 -3.25 5.77 -13.34
C ARG A 87 -3.64 4.30 -13.49
N GLU A 88 -3.34 3.69 -14.63
CA GLU A 88 -3.68 2.29 -14.87
C GLU A 88 -2.82 1.32 -14.04
N ALA A 89 -1.56 1.67 -13.81
CA ALA A 89 -0.68 0.95 -12.90
C ALA A 89 -1.24 0.96 -11.47
N LEU A 90 -1.60 2.13 -10.94
CA LEU A 90 -2.16 2.25 -9.60
C LEU A 90 -3.43 1.41 -9.43
N LYS A 91 -4.33 1.41 -10.43
CA LYS A 91 -5.50 0.51 -10.43
C LYS A 91 -5.12 -0.96 -10.40
N THR A 92 -4.14 -1.37 -11.21
CA THR A 92 -3.64 -2.75 -11.25
C THR A 92 -3.08 -3.18 -9.89
N LEU A 93 -2.52 -2.23 -9.14
CA LEU A 93 -1.97 -2.41 -7.80
C LEU A 93 -3.03 -2.29 -6.69
N GLY A 94 -4.28 -2.01 -7.04
CA GLY A 94 -5.36 -1.80 -6.09
C GLY A 94 -5.26 -0.48 -5.30
N LEU A 95 -4.49 0.48 -5.79
CA LEU A 95 -4.30 1.80 -5.20
C LEU A 95 -5.35 2.78 -5.75
N SER A 96 -5.71 3.78 -4.93
CA SER A 96 -6.67 4.81 -5.33
C SER A 96 -6.05 5.77 -6.33
N THR A 97 -6.84 6.23 -7.30
CA THR A 97 -6.45 7.25 -8.28
C THR A 97 -7.18 8.58 -8.07
N GLU A 98 -7.97 8.71 -7.01
CA GLU A 98 -8.91 9.83 -6.81
C GLU A 98 -8.20 11.18 -6.55
N ASP A 99 -6.99 11.15 -5.98
CA ASP A 99 -6.22 12.34 -5.63
C ASP A 99 -5.17 12.76 -6.69
N LEU A 100 -5.07 12.05 -7.81
CA LEU A 100 -4.01 12.28 -8.80
C LEU A 100 -4.29 13.52 -9.66
N GLN A 101 -3.51 14.59 -9.45
CA GLN A 101 -3.62 15.85 -10.18
C GLN A 101 -2.65 15.98 -11.37
N PHE A 102 -2.45 14.91 -12.13
CA PHE A 102 -1.66 14.99 -13.36
C PHE A 102 -2.52 15.45 -14.54
N GLY A 103 -2.02 16.43 -15.31
CA GLY A 103 -2.50 16.66 -16.66
C GLY A 103 -2.20 15.45 -17.55
N ASP A 104 -3.06 15.17 -18.52
CA ASP A 104 -2.99 13.93 -19.32
C ASP A 104 -1.66 13.73 -20.08
N ASN A 105 -0.88 14.80 -20.27
CA ASN A 105 0.44 14.78 -20.93
C ASN A 105 1.63 14.85 -19.95
N ALA A 106 1.42 14.65 -18.65
CA ALA A 106 2.51 14.65 -17.69
C ALA A 106 3.38 13.39 -17.84
N ASN A 107 4.69 13.59 -17.83
CA ASN A 107 5.69 12.53 -17.77
C ASN A 107 6.05 12.29 -16.30
N ILE A 108 5.85 11.06 -15.83
CA ILE A 108 6.07 10.64 -14.46
C ILE A 108 7.35 9.82 -14.41
N THR A 109 8.36 10.31 -13.70
CA THR A 109 9.64 9.61 -13.49
C THR A 109 9.54 8.62 -12.34
N LEU A 110 10.55 7.77 -12.17
CA LEU A 110 10.61 6.83 -11.05
C LEU A 110 10.54 7.53 -9.69
N ASP A 111 11.19 8.68 -9.54
CA ASP A 111 11.19 9.42 -8.28
C ASP A 111 9.79 9.95 -7.95
N MET A 112 9.09 10.51 -8.95
CA MET A 112 7.70 10.93 -8.78
C MET A 112 6.77 9.76 -8.48
N PHE A 113 6.99 8.60 -9.12
CA PHE A 113 6.23 7.38 -8.86
C PHE A 113 6.40 6.88 -7.42
N LYS A 114 7.61 6.97 -6.86
CA LYS A 114 7.91 6.54 -5.49
C LYS A 114 7.27 7.43 -4.43
N GLU A 115 7.05 8.72 -4.71
CA GLU A 115 6.43 9.65 -3.76
C GLU A 115 4.92 9.42 -3.59
N GLU A 116 4.28 8.76 -4.56
CA GLU A 116 2.83 8.57 -4.61
C GLU A 116 2.35 7.16 -4.21
N VAL A 117 3.27 6.22 -3.98
CA VAL A 117 2.99 4.82 -3.60
C VAL A 117 3.40 4.55 -2.15
#